data_AF-A0A258ML13-F1
#
_entry.id   AF-A0A258ML13-F1
#
_cell.length_a   1.000
_cell.length_b   1.000
_cell.length_c   1.000
_cell.angle_alpha   90.00
_cell.angle_beta   90.00
_cell.angle_gamma   90.00
#
_symmetry.space_group_name_H-M   'P 1'
#
loop_
_entity.id
_entity.type
_entity.pdbx_description
1 polymer ?
#
loop_
_entity_poly.entity_id
_entity_poly.type
_entity_poly.pdbx_seq_one_letter_code
_entity_poly.pdbx_strand_id
1 'polypeptide(L)'
;MISAGGVSSNDDLNYTLDDGTTTSNGVVTFTNVGTGSTMSGTSNSEIILNALTSGKTLSGAGGDDILIGNIGADTLTGGAGADILFGGGGVDTFSFATGDSAYTISGSGDAGSISGFDIIKDYQTGSTQDILSLPGTARLASTTNSKNGSDSTLTISGNPISSHRIDSGRMITFDDASSFSSAIPLTSNSHVAAVVEYLGLQDFGSAGTTVAFTATINGITNTYIYTQTSNSAGSGNLIELSNVELSAISTSSSNTTDRARITPIAFDLNNDGVEYLHKDAGVQYDYDGNGEKISTAWVASEDGLLANQRADGSVNVVFSTQAGETDLQGLAKVYDINHDNVFDAKDAGFNDFGVWQDADSDGIVDVGEFLTLADRGIVSLSLTSDGVMHTAVDGDVLIYGQTTYTMTDGSTGIAEDVAFAVESVMTDGNGVQDIYQIASIADGALAIDGFNINDGDHVDLSAILNPADSVRSVISIDQDGVTDSHSTITVNIGGVDYEVATLYGKEIGVPDALGVHAGGSALSDALHGASWTDVVDISSDHGGPASISAEGGSLTNSYSNEAGDWTVQIKSGTATIDAENKEINFTSDHAHNEAIITTADGTSHEISNVDKILWH
;
A
#
# COMPACT_ATOMS: atom_id res chain seq x y z
N MET A 1 17.77 31.18 -7.76
CA MET A 1 16.62 31.54 -6.92
C MET A 1 15.48 31.97 -7.81
N ILE A 2 14.52 31.09 -8.07
CA ILE A 2 13.23 31.44 -8.66
C ILE A 2 12.32 31.67 -7.46
N SER A 3 11.91 32.92 -7.23
CA SER A 3 10.98 33.26 -6.15
C SER A 3 9.56 33.01 -6.65
N ALA A 4 8.86 32.05 -6.04
CA ALA A 4 7.54 31.51 -6.41
C ALA A 4 6.33 32.48 -6.32
N GLY A 5 6.56 33.78 -6.47
CA GLY A 5 5.49 34.78 -6.53
C GLY A 5 5.21 35.21 -7.96
N GLY A 6 4.44 34.43 -8.73
CA GLY A 6 3.81 34.91 -9.96
C GLY A 6 4.25 34.29 -11.30
N VAL A 7 4.74 33.05 -11.30
CA VAL A 7 5.03 32.30 -12.53
C VAL A 7 3.83 31.47 -12.94
N SER A 8 3.45 31.52 -14.22
CA SER A 8 2.35 30.80 -14.87
C SER A 8 2.87 29.98 -16.05
N SER A 9 2.06 29.04 -16.55
CA SER A 9 2.42 28.27 -17.74
C SER A 9 2.57 29.18 -18.95
N ASN A 10 3.61 28.94 -19.74
CA ASN A 10 4.12 29.78 -20.82
C ASN A 10 4.83 31.08 -20.40
N ASP A 11 5.13 31.28 -19.11
CA ASP A 11 6.01 32.38 -18.72
C ASP A 11 7.46 32.09 -19.12
N ASP A 12 8.10 33.11 -19.69
CA ASP A 12 9.51 33.11 -20.08
C ASP A 12 10.38 33.57 -18.90
N LEU A 13 11.17 32.65 -18.35
CA LEU A 13 12.23 32.96 -17.41
C LEU A 13 13.53 33.23 -18.15
N ASN A 14 14.07 34.44 -17.98
CA ASN A 14 15.44 34.72 -18.39
C ASN A 14 16.40 34.15 -17.36
N TYR A 15 17.32 33.30 -17.78
CA TYR A 15 18.37 32.75 -16.93
C TYR A 15 19.74 32.99 -17.55
N THR A 16 20.74 33.09 -16.68
CA THR A 16 22.15 33.18 -17.06
C THR A 16 22.83 31.93 -16.55
N LEU A 17 23.35 31.11 -17.46
CA LEU A 17 24.28 30.05 -17.13
C LEU A 17 25.70 30.61 -17.16
N ASP A 18 26.45 30.37 -16.09
CA ASP A 18 27.86 30.69 -16.00
C ASP A 18 28.60 29.42 -15.54
N ASP A 19 29.41 28.85 -16.43
CA ASP A 19 30.26 27.69 -16.12
C ASP A 19 31.66 28.10 -15.62
N GLY A 20 31.87 29.39 -15.35
CA GLY A 20 33.15 29.97 -14.97
C GLY A 20 34.08 30.29 -16.14
N THR A 21 33.74 29.89 -17.37
CA THR A 21 34.50 30.18 -18.60
C THR A 21 33.68 30.90 -19.66
N THR A 22 32.37 30.66 -19.71
CA THR A 22 31.41 31.30 -20.61
C THR A 22 30.12 31.66 -19.89
N THR A 23 29.59 32.85 -20.17
CA THR A 23 28.26 33.27 -19.74
C THR A 23 27.31 33.19 -20.93
N SER A 24 26.25 32.39 -20.79
CA SER A 24 25.17 32.32 -21.77
C SER A 24 23.86 32.76 -21.15
N ASN A 25 23.10 33.56 -21.89
CA ASN A 25 21.74 33.94 -21.50
C ASN A 25 20.76 33.09 -22.30
N GLY A 26 19.80 32.49 -21.60
CA GLY A 26 18.72 31.72 -22.19
C GLY A 26 17.35 32.23 -21.75
N VAL A 27 16.34 31.87 -22.54
CA VAL A 27 14.93 31.98 -22.16
C VAL A 27 14.41 30.56 -21.99
N VAL A 28 13.81 30.29 -20.84
CA VAL A 28 13.16 29.02 -20.50
C VAL A 28 11.68 29.30 -20.33
N THR A 29 10.83 28.56 -21.04
CA THR A 29 9.38 28.69 -20.93
C THR A 29 8.86 27.59 -20.02
N PHE A 30 8.13 27.93 -18.95
CA PHE A 30 7.53 26.91 -18.09
C PHE A 30 6.37 26.22 -18.80
N THR A 31 6.48 24.92 -19.05
CA THR A 31 5.45 24.18 -19.78
C THR A 31 4.32 23.74 -18.84
N ASN A 32 4.66 23.31 -17.62
CA ASN A 32 3.69 22.85 -16.63
C ASN A 32 3.92 23.51 -15.27
N VAL A 33 2.98 24.37 -14.86
CA VAL A 33 2.99 25.05 -13.55
C VAL A 33 1.69 24.70 -12.84
N GLY A 34 1.78 23.83 -11.83
CA GLY A 34 0.61 23.23 -11.18
C GLY A 34 0.49 23.60 -9.69
N THR A 35 -0.74 23.55 -9.19
CA THR A 35 -1.07 23.62 -7.75
C THR A 35 -1.68 22.32 -7.21
N GLY A 36 -1.92 21.33 -8.08
CA GLY A 36 -2.44 20.01 -7.71
C GLY A 36 -1.41 19.19 -6.93
N SER A 37 -1.83 18.11 -6.28
CA SER A 37 -0.93 17.23 -5.51
C SER A 37 0.06 16.45 -6.39
N THR A 38 -0.31 16.21 -7.66
CA THR A 38 0.53 15.54 -8.66
C THR A 38 0.63 16.39 -9.92
N MET A 39 1.82 16.45 -10.50
CA MET A 39 2.12 17.08 -11.79
C MET A 39 2.83 16.06 -12.68
N SER A 40 2.33 15.88 -13.90
CA SER A 40 2.89 14.94 -14.86
C SER A 40 3.16 15.65 -16.19
N GLY A 41 4.34 15.40 -16.75
CA GLY A 41 4.77 15.79 -18.09
C GLY A 41 4.26 14.83 -19.16
N THR A 42 4.82 14.94 -20.36
CA THR A 42 4.49 14.10 -21.52
C THR A 42 5.73 13.37 -22.00
N SER A 43 5.81 13.01 -23.29
CA SER A 43 7.00 12.40 -23.88
C SER A 43 7.92 13.44 -24.54
N ASN A 44 7.79 14.73 -24.19
CA ASN A 44 8.57 15.82 -24.75
C ASN A 44 9.42 16.45 -23.65
N SER A 45 10.51 17.12 -24.02
CA SER A 45 11.26 17.96 -23.07
C SER A 45 10.42 19.10 -22.53
N GLU A 46 10.22 19.12 -21.23
CA GLU A 46 9.33 20.00 -20.49
C GLU A 46 10.00 20.60 -19.26
N ILE A 47 9.42 21.70 -18.77
CA ILE A 47 9.85 22.34 -17.53
C ILE A 47 8.65 22.36 -16.61
N ILE A 48 8.76 21.60 -15.52
CA ILE A 48 7.70 21.30 -14.56
C ILE A 48 8.04 21.94 -13.22
N LEU A 49 7.14 22.79 -12.72
CA LEU A 49 7.36 23.58 -11.51
C LEU A 49 6.21 23.41 -10.53
N ASN A 50 6.54 23.03 -9.29
CA ASN A 50 5.68 23.23 -8.13
C ASN A 50 5.61 24.73 -7.79
N ALA A 51 4.44 25.33 -8.01
CA ALA A 51 4.22 26.75 -7.73
C ALA A 51 3.95 27.04 -6.24
N LEU A 52 3.86 26.01 -5.39
CA LEU A 52 3.50 26.10 -3.98
C LEU A 52 4.69 25.77 -3.07
N THR A 53 4.41 25.75 -1.76
CA THR A 53 5.39 25.45 -0.70
C THR A 53 5.01 24.18 0.09
N SER A 54 4.08 23.38 -0.43
CA SER A 54 3.74 22.06 0.12
C SER A 54 4.32 20.99 -0.79
N GLY A 55 4.67 19.84 -0.19
CA GLY A 55 5.26 18.71 -0.92
C GLY A 55 4.32 18.15 -1.98
N LYS A 56 4.88 17.79 -3.14
CA LYS A 56 4.20 17.34 -4.36
C LYS A 56 4.89 16.16 -5.01
N THR A 57 4.14 15.46 -5.85
CA THR A 57 4.70 14.47 -6.78
C THR A 57 4.84 15.09 -8.17
N LEU A 58 6.07 15.14 -8.69
CA LEU A 58 6.41 15.62 -10.03
C LEU A 58 6.94 14.47 -10.87
N SER A 59 6.42 14.31 -12.08
CA SER A 59 6.88 13.33 -13.06
C SER A 59 7.13 13.99 -14.41
N GLY A 60 8.32 13.85 -15.01
CA GLY A 60 8.62 14.30 -16.37
C GLY A 60 8.07 13.37 -17.44
N ALA A 61 8.05 12.07 -17.15
CA ALA A 61 7.63 10.97 -17.99
C ALA A 61 8.64 10.63 -19.10
N GLY A 62 8.78 11.42 -20.16
CA GLY A 62 9.89 11.20 -21.08
C GLY A 62 10.27 12.42 -21.90
N GLY A 63 11.46 12.40 -22.47
CA GLY A 63 12.13 13.61 -22.97
C GLY A 63 13.15 14.11 -21.94
N ASP A 64 13.96 15.10 -22.33
CA ASP A 64 14.94 15.71 -21.42
C ASP A 64 14.25 16.84 -20.64
N ASP A 65 13.83 16.58 -19.41
CA ASP A 65 12.97 17.44 -18.59
C ASP A 65 13.75 18.25 -17.53
N ILE A 66 13.11 19.32 -17.04
CA ILE A 66 13.56 20.05 -15.85
C ILE A 66 12.44 20.06 -14.81
N LEU A 67 12.64 19.41 -13.68
CA LEU A 67 11.67 19.35 -12.58
C LEU A 67 12.14 20.21 -11.41
N ILE A 68 11.23 21.02 -10.85
CA ILE A 68 11.51 21.95 -9.76
C ILE A 68 10.45 21.81 -8.65
N GLY A 69 10.83 21.19 -7.53
CA GLY A 69 9.99 20.91 -6.35
C GLY A 69 9.74 22.12 -5.45
N ASN A 70 10.68 23.07 -5.39
CA ASN A 70 10.56 24.33 -4.64
C ASN A 70 10.63 24.16 -3.11
N ILE A 71 9.54 24.30 -2.35
CA ILE A 71 9.56 24.08 -0.89
C ILE A 71 8.53 23.01 -0.58
N GLY A 72 8.86 22.09 0.31
CA GLY A 72 8.04 20.93 0.66
C GLY A 72 8.89 19.66 0.62
N ALA A 73 8.35 18.55 1.10
CA ALA A 73 8.95 17.24 0.84
C ALA A 73 8.40 16.74 -0.50
N ASP A 74 9.13 16.97 -1.59
CA ASP A 74 8.71 16.65 -2.93
C ASP A 74 9.21 15.27 -3.39
N THR A 75 8.42 14.57 -4.20
CA THR A 75 8.83 13.34 -4.90
C THR A 75 9.01 13.65 -6.38
N LEU A 76 10.23 13.56 -6.89
CA LEU A 76 10.58 13.89 -8.27
C LEU A 76 10.99 12.64 -9.04
N THR A 77 10.33 12.38 -10.16
CA THR A 77 10.69 11.33 -11.14
C THR A 77 10.91 11.98 -12.49
N GLY A 78 12.16 12.01 -12.97
CA GLY A 78 12.46 12.51 -14.31
C GLY A 78 11.73 11.69 -15.37
N GLY A 79 11.97 10.38 -15.37
CA GLY A 79 11.41 9.47 -16.36
C GLY A 79 12.46 9.14 -17.41
N ALA A 80 12.06 8.90 -18.66
CA ALA A 80 12.99 8.51 -19.70
C ALA A 80 13.61 9.73 -20.40
N GLY A 81 14.91 9.96 -20.25
CA GLY A 81 15.60 11.07 -20.89
C GLY A 81 16.82 11.48 -20.10
N ALA A 82 17.42 12.62 -20.44
CA ALA A 82 18.44 13.25 -19.60
C ALA A 82 17.81 14.41 -18.82
N ASP A 83 17.38 14.12 -17.60
CA ASP A 83 16.59 15.05 -16.78
C ASP A 83 17.45 15.86 -15.81
N ILE A 84 16.96 17.06 -15.47
CA ILE A 84 17.55 17.94 -14.46
C ILE A 84 16.54 18.14 -13.33
N LEU A 85 16.90 17.67 -12.13
CA LEU A 85 16.01 17.69 -10.98
C LEU A 85 16.51 18.70 -9.93
N PHE A 86 15.59 19.53 -9.45
CA PHE A 86 15.77 20.45 -8.32
C PHE A 86 14.72 20.13 -7.26
N GLY A 87 15.13 19.55 -6.12
CA GLY A 87 14.21 19.28 -5.01
C GLY A 87 13.77 20.59 -4.36
N GLY A 88 14.75 21.45 -4.09
CA GLY A 88 14.56 22.72 -3.41
C GLY A 88 14.75 22.59 -1.91
N GLY A 89 13.77 23.03 -1.12
CA GLY A 89 13.82 23.08 0.33
C GLY A 89 12.84 22.11 0.97
N GLY A 90 13.36 21.15 1.72
CA GLY A 90 12.60 20.09 2.37
C GLY A 90 13.46 18.84 2.42
N VAL A 91 12.86 17.69 2.71
CA VAL A 91 13.51 16.40 2.48
C VAL A 91 12.85 15.79 1.26
N ASP A 92 13.56 15.81 0.14
CA ASP A 92 13.02 15.44 -1.16
C ASP A 92 13.37 14.00 -1.51
N THR A 93 12.50 13.33 -2.27
CA THR A 93 12.74 11.98 -2.81
C THR A 93 12.91 12.05 -4.33
N PHE A 94 14.12 11.76 -4.80
CA PHE A 94 14.40 11.60 -6.23
C PHE A 94 14.27 10.12 -6.60
N SER A 95 13.27 9.78 -7.41
CA SER A 95 12.90 8.41 -7.72
C SER A 95 13.20 8.06 -9.18
N PHE A 96 13.95 6.96 -9.35
CA PHE A 96 14.44 6.47 -10.63
C PHE A 96 14.00 5.02 -10.85
N ALA A 97 13.24 4.79 -11.91
CA ALA A 97 12.89 3.46 -12.38
C ALA A 97 14.00 2.85 -13.27
N THR A 98 13.81 1.59 -13.64
CA THR A 98 14.75 0.92 -14.55
C THR A 98 14.63 1.55 -15.92
N GLY A 99 15.74 2.10 -16.43
CA GLY A 99 15.79 2.76 -17.73
C GLY A 99 15.65 4.29 -17.72
N ASP A 100 15.28 4.90 -16.59
CA ASP A 100 15.11 6.36 -16.49
C ASP A 100 16.44 7.08 -16.76
N SER A 101 17.47 6.76 -15.98
CA SER A 101 18.80 7.40 -16.08
C SER A 101 19.82 6.56 -16.87
N ALA A 102 19.45 6.17 -18.10
CA ALA A 102 20.28 5.35 -18.99
C ALA A 102 21.33 6.19 -19.74
N TYR A 103 22.62 5.88 -19.55
CA TYR A 103 23.69 6.65 -20.18
C TYR A 103 24.14 6.09 -21.54
N THR A 104 24.70 6.96 -22.38
CA THR A 104 25.38 6.61 -23.64
C THR A 104 26.84 7.02 -23.57
N ILE A 105 27.75 6.13 -23.99
CA ILE A 105 29.18 6.40 -24.10
C ILE A 105 29.61 6.36 -25.56
N SER A 106 30.46 7.32 -25.95
CA SER A 106 31.08 7.32 -27.28
C SER A 106 32.50 7.90 -27.24
N GLY A 107 33.25 7.75 -28.34
CA GLY A 107 34.61 8.26 -28.47
C GLY A 107 35.67 7.15 -28.49
N SER A 108 36.94 7.54 -28.34
CA SER A 108 38.07 6.60 -28.23
C SER A 108 39.25 7.25 -27.51
N GLY A 109 40.05 6.43 -26.81
CA GLY A 109 41.19 6.91 -26.03
C GLY A 109 40.77 7.99 -25.02
N ASP A 110 41.52 9.09 -24.97
CA ASP A 110 41.27 10.21 -24.04
C ASP A 110 40.09 11.10 -24.45
N ALA A 111 39.48 10.84 -25.60
CA ALA A 111 38.37 11.62 -26.17
C ALA A 111 37.00 10.95 -25.94
N GLY A 112 36.84 10.24 -24.82
CA GLY A 112 35.56 9.70 -24.38
C GLY A 112 34.53 10.79 -24.07
N SER A 113 33.26 10.49 -24.31
CA SER A 113 32.12 11.34 -23.97
C SER A 113 31.00 10.49 -23.39
N ILE A 114 30.22 11.09 -22.48
CA ILE A 114 29.08 10.47 -21.83
C ILE A 114 27.91 11.45 -21.77
N SER A 115 26.69 10.97 -22.01
CA SER A 115 25.44 11.75 -22.00
C SER A 115 24.24 10.85 -21.67
N GLY A 116 23.04 11.42 -21.54
CA GLY A 116 21.79 10.66 -21.41
C GLY A 116 21.37 10.33 -19.97
N PHE A 117 22.18 10.70 -18.97
CA PHE A 117 21.89 10.46 -17.57
C PHE A 117 21.35 11.70 -16.87
N ASP A 118 20.68 11.47 -15.75
CA ASP A 118 20.01 12.49 -14.97
C ASP A 118 20.95 13.20 -13.99
N ILE A 119 20.61 14.46 -13.70
CA ILE A 119 21.41 15.35 -12.86
C ILE A 119 20.52 15.96 -11.77
N ILE A 120 20.87 15.70 -10.52
CA ILE A 120 20.29 16.38 -9.36
C ILE A 120 21.17 17.58 -9.01
N LYS A 121 20.60 18.78 -8.97
CA LYS A 121 21.36 20.04 -8.87
C LYS A 121 21.52 20.59 -7.45
N ASP A 122 20.70 20.14 -6.51
CA ASP A 122 20.61 20.68 -5.17
C ASP A 122 20.42 19.62 -4.07
N TYR A 123 20.86 18.39 -4.33
CA TYR A 123 20.76 17.27 -3.38
C TYR A 123 21.33 17.64 -2.00
N GLN A 124 20.47 17.60 -0.99
CA GLN A 124 20.79 17.94 0.38
C GLN A 124 21.40 16.77 1.14
N THR A 125 22.39 17.07 1.99
CA THR A 125 23.05 16.08 2.86
C THR A 125 23.00 16.55 4.32
N GLY A 126 23.15 15.63 5.27
CA GLY A 126 23.14 15.94 6.70
C GLY A 126 21.76 15.82 7.33
N SER A 127 21.33 16.79 8.13
CA SER A 127 20.09 16.70 8.93
C SER A 127 18.79 16.89 8.13
N THR A 128 18.88 17.37 6.90
CA THR A 128 17.77 17.48 5.94
C THR A 128 18.10 16.68 4.68
N GLN A 129 18.67 15.48 4.86
CA GLN A 129 19.19 14.70 3.76
C GLN A 129 18.08 14.22 2.83
N ASP A 130 18.24 14.51 1.54
CA ASP A 130 17.36 14.00 0.49
C ASP A 130 17.53 12.50 0.28
N ILE A 131 16.53 11.87 -0.32
CA ILE A 131 16.46 10.44 -0.54
C ILE A 131 16.63 10.14 -2.03
N LEU A 132 17.49 9.18 -2.34
CA LEU A 132 17.61 8.61 -3.67
C LEU A 132 16.92 7.25 -3.71
N SER A 133 15.77 7.17 -4.37
CA SER A 133 15.05 5.93 -4.64
C SER A 133 15.53 5.36 -5.97
N LEU A 134 16.30 4.27 -5.89
CA LEU A 134 16.98 3.64 -7.02
C LEU A 134 16.16 2.46 -7.58
N PRO A 135 16.40 2.06 -8.84
CA PRO A 135 15.65 0.97 -9.46
C PRO A 135 15.91 -0.40 -8.80
N GLY A 136 14.82 -1.15 -8.62
CA GLY A 136 14.86 -2.48 -8.01
C GLY A 136 15.25 -2.44 -6.53
N THR A 137 15.70 -3.58 -5.99
CA THR A 137 16.22 -3.62 -4.63
C THR A 137 17.61 -3.00 -4.60
N ALA A 138 17.74 -1.79 -4.05
CA ALA A 138 19.03 -1.12 -3.89
C ALA A 138 19.98 -1.96 -3.02
N ARG A 139 21.15 -2.29 -3.56
CA ARG A 139 22.19 -3.09 -2.89
C ARG A 139 23.51 -2.33 -2.93
N LEU A 140 24.30 -2.40 -1.87
CA LEU A 140 25.64 -1.81 -1.87
C LEU A 140 26.66 -2.83 -2.38
N ALA A 141 27.59 -2.40 -3.22
CA ALA A 141 28.67 -3.27 -3.68
C ALA A 141 29.58 -3.70 -2.51
N SER A 142 30.07 -4.94 -2.58
CA SER A 142 31.01 -5.46 -1.58
C SER A 142 32.32 -4.67 -1.55
N THR A 143 32.92 -4.50 -0.38
CA THR A 143 34.22 -3.81 -0.24
C THR A 143 35.29 -4.63 -0.93
N THR A 144 36.23 -3.97 -1.60
CA THR A 144 37.36 -4.63 -2.24
C THR A 144 38.66 -3.97 -1.78
N ASN A 145 39.70 -4.78 -1.54
CA ASN A 145 41.03 -4.23 -1.23
C ASN A 145 41.75 -3.78 -2.51
N SER A 146 41.64 -4.56 -3.59
CA SER A 146 42.06 -4.27 -4.96
C SER A 146 41.43 -5.32 -5.88
N LYS A 147 40.80 -4.93 -6.98
CA LYS A 147 40.25 -5.86 -7.97
C LYS A 147 40.74 -5.46 -9.36
N ASN A 148 41.44 -6.37 -10.03
CA ASN A 148 41.72 -6.25 -11.46
C ASN A 148 40.44 -6.57 -12.22
N GLY A 149 40.03 -5.67 -13.11
CA GLY A 149 38.80 -5.79 -13.89
C GLY A 149 39.05 -6.06 -15.35
N SER A 150 37.98 -6.00 -16.13
CA SER A 150 38.08 -5.87 -17.59
C SER A 150 38.47 -4.42 -17.92
N ASP A 151 39.53 -4.25 -18.70
CA ASP A 151 40.05 -2.93 -19.06
C ASP A 151 39.03 -2.11 -19.86
N SER A 152 38.90 -0.82 -19.53
CA SER A 152 38.18 0.15 -20.37
C SER A 152 38.94 0.39 -21.68
N THR A 153 38.21 0.67 -22.76
CA THR A 153 38.78 1.01 -24.07
C THR A 153 39.08 2.50 -24.19
N LEU A 154 38.35 3.32 -23.44
CA LEU A 154 38.67 4.71 -23.16
C LEU A 154 39.85 4.80 -22.18
N THR A 155 40.56 5.92 -22.23
CA THR A 155 41.81 6.09 -21.49
C THR A 155 41.82 7.37 -20.67
N ILE A 156 42.65 7.37 -19.63
CA ILE A 156 43.05 8.57 -18.90
C ILE A 156 44.54 8.76 -19.13
N SER A 157 44.91 9.88 -19.78
CA SER A 157 46.30 10.17 -20.15
C SER A 157 46.96 9.06 -20.99
N GLY A 158 46.16 8.41 -21.85
CA GLY A 158 46.60 7.35 -22.76
C GLY A 158 46.66 5.95 -22.16
N ASN A 159 46.34 5.76 -20.87
CA ASN A 159 46.28 4.44 -20.23
C ASN A 159 44.83 4.01 -19.97
N PRO A 160 44.48 2.73 -20.18
CA PRO A 160 43.15 2.21 -19.86
C PRO A 160 42.94 2.17 -18.34
N ILE A 161 41.68 2.22 -17.91
CA ILE A 161 41.33 1.89 -16.52
C ILE A 161 41.33 0.37 -16.38
N SER A 162 42.11 -0.15 -15.44
CA SER A 162 42.33 -1.59 -15.29
C SER A 162 41.86 -2.15 -13.96
N SER A 163 42.04 -1.41 -12.86
CA SER A 163 41.67 -1.87 -11.53
C SER A 163 40.91 -0.85 -10.72
N HIS A 164 40.27 -1.33 -9.66
CA HIS A 164 39.53 -0.50 -8.73
C HIS A 164 39.64 -0.97 -7.28
N ARG A 165 39.24 -0.08 -6.38
CA ARG A 165 39.07 -0.34 -4.95
C ARG A 165 37.75 0.26 -4.48
N ILE A 166 36.98 -0.51 -3.71
CA ILE A 166 35.75 -0.06 -3.05
C ILE A 166 35.99 -0.03 -1.55
N ASP A 167 35.91 1.16 -0.96
CA ASP A 167 36.14 1.36 0.48
C ASP A 167 34.91 1.04 1.34
N SER A 168 35.03 1.23 2.66
CA SER A 168 33.95 0.99 3.62
C SER A 168 32.75 1.91 3.44
N GLY A 169 32.93 3.10 2.84
CA GLY A 169 31.87 4.02 2.45
C GLY A 169 31.26 3.70 1.09
N ARG A 170 31.68 2.61 0.44
CA ARG A 170 31.26 2.20 -0.93
C ARG A 170 31.65 3.21 -2.00
N MET A 171 32.65 4.05 -1.69
CA MET A 171 33.27 4.90 -2.68
C MET A 171 34.22 4.04 -3.51
N ILE A 172 34.01 4.01 -4.82
CA ILE A 172 34.88 3.32 -5.77
C ILE A 172 35.92 4.29 -6.32
N THR A 173 37.17 3.84 -6.34
CA THR A 173 38.31 4.57 -6.92
C THR A 173 39.01 3.68 -7.94
N PHE A 174 39.68 4.30 -8.92
CA PHE A 174 40.19 3.63 -10.12
C PHE A 174 41.69 3.81 -10.30
N ASP A 175 42.34 2.84 -10.94
CA ASP A 175 43.76 2.84 -11.28
C ASP A 175 43.97 2.25 -12.70
N ASP A 176 45.00 2.71 -13.40
CA ASP A 176 45.41 2.27 -14.74
C ASP A 176 46.35 1.06 -14.70
N ALA A 177 46.82 0.70 -13.50
CA ALA A 177 47.53 -0.55 -13.27
C ALA A 177 46.55 -1.71 -13.00
N SER A 178 46.93 -2.93 -13.41
CA SER A 178 46.20 -4.15 -13.06
C SER A 178 46.26 -4.52 -11.56
N SER A 179 47.19 -3.91 -10.84
CA SER A 179 47.25 -3.96 -9.38
C SER A 179 47.05 -2.55 -8.85
N PHE A 180 45.90 -2.34 -8.19
CA PHE A 180 45.57 -1.05 -7.60
C PHE A 180 46.66 -0.60 -6.62
N SER A 181 47.15 0.61 -6.83
CA SER A 181 48.26 1.23 -6.10
C SER A 181 47.87 2.60 -5.59
N SER A 182 47.34 3.47 -6.46
CA SER A 182 46.89 4.81 -6.14
C SER A 182 45.74 5.22 -7.05
N ALA A 183 44.72 5.85 -6.46
CA ALA A 183 43.60 6.37 -7.21
C ALA A 183 44.04 7.45 -8.21
N ILE A 184 43.56 7.35 -9.45
CA ILE A 184 43.75 8.36 -10.49
C ILE A 184 42.72 9.48 -10.31
N PRO A 185 43.13 10.76 -10.32
CA PRO A 185 42.19 11.89 -10.27
C PRO A 185 41.31 12.00 -11.52
N LEU A 186 40.00 12.09 -11.32
CA LEU A 186 39.03 12.33 -12.38
C LEU A 186 38.77 13.83 -12.49
N THR A 187 39.21 14.46 -13.59
CA THR A 187 39.24 15.94 -13.72
C THR A 187 38.55 16.47 -14.98
N SER A 188 37.93 15.60 -15.77
CA SER A 188 37.21 15.95 -16.99
C SER A 188 36.03 15.01 -17.23
N ASN A 189 35.08 15.42 -18.08
CA ASN A 189 33.98 14.56 -18.53
C ASN A 189 34.49 13.33 -19.31
N SER A 190 35.66 13.41 -19.96
CA SER A 190 36.26 12.25 -20.63
C SER A 190 36.80 11.22 -19.64
N HIS A 191 37.29 11.65 -18.46
CA HIS A 191 37.65 10.73 -17.38
C HIS A 191 36.42 10.03 -16.82
N VAL A 192 35.30 10.76 -16.65
CA VAL A 192 34.01 10.18 -16.23
C VAL A 192 33.55 9.13 -17.24
N ALA A 193 33.59 9.43 -18.54
CA ALA A 193 33.24 8.46 -19.59
C ALA A 193 34.10 7.18 -19.51
N ALA A 194 35.40 7.30 -19.29
CA ALA A 194 36.30 6.14 -19.17
C ALA A 194 35.99 5.27 -17.96
N VAL A 195 35.75 5.88 -16.79
CA VAL A 195 35.43 5.08 -15.59
C VAL A 195 34.03 4.48 -15.65
N VAL A 196 33.05 5.15 -16.27
CA VAL A 196 31.70 4.58 -16.45
C VAL A 196 31.72 3.43 -17.46
N GLU A 197 32.54 3.52 -18.53
CA GLU A 197 32.77 2.37 -19.41
C GLU A 197 33.38 1.21 -18.64
N TYR A 198 34.42 1.47 -17.83
CA TYR A 198 35.03 0.47 -16.97
C TYR A 198 33.99 -0.19 -16.03
N LEU A 199 33.17 0.60 -15.35
CA LEU A 199 32.09 0.12 -14.47
C LEU A 199 31.10 -0.77 -15.21
N GLY A 200 30.70 -0.38 -16.42
CA GLY A 200 29.83 -1.17 -17.28
C GLY A 200 30.40 -2.53 -17.67
N LEU A 201 31.73 -2.67 -17.71
CA LEU A 201 32.42 -3.93 -18.00
C LEU A 201 32.63 -4.82 -16.77
N GLN A 202 32.36 -4.31 -15.56
CA GLN A 202 32.50 -5.09 -14.33
C GLN A 202 31.18 -5.73 -13.92
N ASP A 203 31.29 -6.92 -13.32
CA ASP A 203 30.18 -7.55 -12.61
C ASP A 203 30.32 -7.30 -11.10
N PHE A 204 29.34 -6.58 -10.55
CA PHE A 204 29.20 -6.30 -9.13
C PHE A 204 28.21 -7.24 -8.42
N GLY A 205 27.58 -8.17 -9.15
CA GLY A 205 26.65 -9.17 -8.62
C GLY A 205 25.23 -9.02 -9.19
N SER A 206 24.22 -9.12 -8.33
CA SER A 206 22.81 -8.97 -8.77
C SER A 206 22.47 -7.54 -9.17
N ALA A 207 21.37 -7.39 -9.91
CA ALA A 207 20.76 -6.09 -10.21
C ALA A 207 20.51 -5.25 -8.94
N GLY A 208 20.55 -3.92 -9.09
CA GLY A 208 20.43 -2.94 -7.99
C GLY A 208 21.74 -2.67 -7.24
N THR A 209 22.83 -3.39 -7.57
CA THR A 209 24.13 -3.17 -6.90
C THR A 209 24.73 -1.82 -7.28
N THR A 210 25.04 -1.00 -6.28
CA THR A 210 25.36 0.42 -6.41
C THR A 210 26.73 0.75 -5.81
N VAL A 211 27.45 1.64 -6.48
CA VAL A 211 28.70 2.28 -6.04
C VAL A 211 28.62 3.79 -6.31
N ALA A 212 29.43 4.57 -5.60
CA ALA A 212 29.57 6.00 -5.86
C ALA A 212 31.04 6.37 -6.12
N PHE A 213 31.29 7.35 -6.99
CA PHE A 213 32.62 7.93 -7.20
C PHE A 213 32.53 9.45 -7.36
N THR A 214 33.64 10.14 -7.14
CA THR A 214 33.70 11.60 -7.30
C THR A 214 34.59 11.99 -8.48
N ALA A 215 34.25 13.10 -9.13
CA ALA A 215 35.11 13.76 -10.10
C ALA A 215 35.14 15.26 -9.85
N THR A 216 36.34 15.86 -9.89
CA THR A 216 36.54 17.29 -9.68
C THR A 216 36.80 17.96 -11.02
N ILE A 217 35.75 18.49 -11.64
CA ILE A 217 35.79 19.06 -12.98
C ILE A 217 35.73 20.58 -12.84
N ASN A 218 36.72 21.29 -13.40
CA ASN A 218 36.85 22.74 -13.28
C ASN A 218 36.81 23.26 -11.82
N GLY A 219 37.28 22.45 -10.87
CA GLY A 219 37.31 22.81 -9.45
C GLY A 219 36.00 22.55 -8.68
N ILE A 220 34.98 22.01 -9.34
CA ILE A 220 33.72 21.57 -8.72
C ILE A 220 33.75 20.06 -8.58
N THR A 221 33.53 19.56 -7.37
CA THR A 221 33.41 18.12 -7.11
C THR A 221 31.96 17.70 -7.25
N ASN A 222 31.72 16.77 -8.17
CA ASN A 222 30.44 16.09 -8.34
C ASN A 222 30.57 14.65 -7.85
N THR A 223 29.48 14.10 -7.34
CA THR A 223 29.36 12.67 -7.02
C THR A 223 28.51 11.99 -8.08
N TYR A 224 28.96 10.83 -8.56
CA TYR A 224 28.26 10.00 -9.53
C TYR A 224 27.84 8.70 -8.86
N ILE A 225 26.56 8.36 -8.98
CA ILE A 225 25.97 7.12 -8.47
C ILE A 225 25.80 6.17 -9.65
N TYR A 226 26.47 5.01 -9.62
CA TYR A 226 26.34 3.99 -10.64
C TYR A 226 25.62 2.77 -10.06
N THR A 227 24.54 2.34 -10.72
CA THR A 227 23.74 1.19 -10.31
C THR A 227 23.70 0.18 -11.44
N GLN A 228 24.18 -1.05 -11.18
CA GLN A 228 24.07 -2.15 -12.12
C GLN A 228 22.60 -2.59 -12.24
N THR A 229 22.05 -2.61 -13.46
CA THR A 229 20.62 -2.87 -13.70
C THR A 229 20.31 -4.31 -14.10
N SER A 230 21.33 -5.16 -14.26
CA SER A 230 21.16 -6.58 -14.58
C SER A 230 21.97 -7.49 -13.65
N ASN A 231 21.72 -8.80 -13.68
CA ASN A 231 22.48 -9.78 -12.89
C ASN A 231 23.88 -10.09 -13.46
N SER A 232 24.35 -9.29 -14.42
CA SER A 232 25.64 -9.43 -15.08
C SER A 232 26.15 -8.06 -15.53
N ALA A 233 27.45 -8.01 -15.87
CA ALA A 233 28.06 -6.83 -16.48
C ALA A 233 27.36 -6.43 -17.79
N GLY A 234 27.47 -5.16 -18.17
CA GLY A 234 27.03 -4.62 -19.46
C GLY A 234 25.79 -3.74 -19.42
N SER A 235 25.17 -3.54 -18.25
CA SER A 235 24.01 -2.66 -18.09
C SER A 235 24.03 -1.93 -16.75
N GLY A 236 23.85 -0.62 -16.78
CA GLY A 236 23.76 0.21 -15.57
C GLY A 236 23.10 1.54 -15.83
N ASN A 237 22.69 2.18 -14.74
CA ASN A 237 22.23 3.56 -14.70
C ASN A 237 23.30 4.43 -14.04
N LEU A 238 23.35 5.70 -14.41
CA LEU A 238 24.25 6.69 -13.82
C LEU A 238 23.42 7.88 -13.35
N ILE A 239 23.68 8.45 -12.18
CA ILE A 239 23.04 9.68 -11.72
C ILE A 239 24.13 10.62 -11.23
N GLU A 240 24.07 11.91 -11.59
CA GLU A 240 24.98 12.93 -11.07
C GLU A 240 24.34 13.72 -9.92
N LEU A 241 25.01 13.77 -8.78
CA LEU A 241 24.76 14.73 -7.72
C LEU A 241 25.73 15.91 -7.93
N SER A 242 25.21 16.97 -8.55
CA SER A 242 26.00 18.12 -8.99
C SER A 242 26.43 18.96 -7.79
N ASN A 243 27.71 19.31 -7.70
CA ASN A 243 28.30 20.06 -6.58
C ASN A 243 28.09 19.41 -5.20
N VAL A 244 28.04 18.08 -5.15
CA VAL A 244 27.96 17.28 -3.93
C VAL A 244 29.18 16.38 -3.81
N GLU A 245 29.86 16.41 -2.65
CA GLU A 245 30.97 15.51 -2.32
C GLU A 245 30.52 14.56 -1.20
N LEU A 246 30.23 13.31 -1.56
CA LEU A 246 29.91 12.26 -0.59
C LEU A 246 31.19 11.56 -0.10
N SER A 247 31.24 11.25 1.19
CA SER A 247 32.25 10.38 1.78
C SER A 247 31.81 8.93 1.93
N ALA A 248 30.50 8.68 1.85
CA ALA A 248 29.92 7.35 1.88
C ALA A 248 28.52 7.36 1.25
N ILE A 249 28.12 6.22 0.71
CA ILE A 249 26.72 5.90 0.48
C ILE A 249 26.28 4.80 1.43
N SER A 250 25.10 4.98 1.96
CA SER A 250 24.35 3.94 2.67
C SER A 250 23.06 3.74 1.91
N THR A 251 22.62 2.49 1.81
CA THR A 251 21.20 2.27 1.63
C THR A 251 20.55 2.78 2.89
N SER A 252 19.73 3.82 2.77
CA SER A 252 18.63 3.94 3.70
C SER A 252 17.82 2.68 3.43
N SER A 253 18.00 1.67 4.28
CA SER A 253 16.83 0.89 4.57
C SER A 253 15.85 1.91 5.11
N SER A 254 14.94 2.42 4.26
CA SER A 254 13.56 2.29 4.68
C SER A 254 13.52 0.87 5.22
N ASN A 255 13.30 0.72 6.52
CA ASN A 255 13.25 -0.59 7.14
C ASN A 255 11.96 -1.23 6.60
N THR A 256 12.04 -1.60 5.33
CA THR A 256 11.20 -2.35 4.42
C THR A 256 12.07 -3.51 3.92
N THR A 257 13.03 -3.98 4.72
CA THR A 257 13.28 -5.43 4.74
C THR A 257 11.98 -6.05 5.23
N ASP A 258 10.97 -6.20 4.36
CA ASP A 258 9.72 -6.90 4.66
C ASP A 258 9.31 -6.79 6.12
N ARG A 259 9.32 -5.56 6.68
CA ARG A 259 8.76 -5.36 8.00
C ARG A 259 7.30 -5.39 7.68
N ALA A 260 6.71 -6.58 7.77
CA ALA A 260 5.30 -6.68 7.99
C ALA A 260 5.00 -5.63 9.07
N ARG A 261 4.10 -4.71 8.72
CA ARG A 261 3.74 -3.59 9.56
C ARG A 261 2.27 -3.71 9.82
N ILE A 262 1.90 -3.53 11.07
CA ILE A 262 0.51 -3.44 11.49
C ILE A 262 0.27 -1.99 11.89
N THR A 263 -0.91 -1.45 11.56
CA THR A 263 -1.13 0.00 11.46
C THR A 263 -2.00 0.63 12.56
N PRO A 264 -1.79 0.39 13.87
CA PRO A 264 -2.74 0.83 14.89
C PRO A 264 -2.79 2.36 15.07
N ILE A 265 -3.77 2.82 15.86
CA ILE A 265 -3.87 4.22 16.30
C ILE A 265 -3.41 4.30 17.76
N ALA A 266 -2.36 5.07 18.04
CA ALA A 266 -1.81 5.24 19.38
C ALA A 266 -2.29 6.54 20.04
N PHE A 267 -2.51 6.52 21.35
CA PHE A 267 -3.03 7.62 22.15
C PHE A 267 -2.01 8.04 23.20
N ASP A 268 -1.72 9.34 23.22
CA ASP A 268 -0.99 9.98 24.32
C ASP A 268 -1.94 10.12 25.52
N LEU A 269 -1.63 9.46 26.63
CA LEU A 269 -2.49 9.44 27.82
C LEU A 269 -1.93 10.27 28.99
N ASN A 270 -0.64 10.58 29.00
CA ASN A 270 0.06 11.29 30.07
C ASN A 270 0.41 12.76 29.69
N ASN A 271 0.15 13.16 28.45
CA ASN A 271 0.40 14.45 27.82
C ASN A 271 1.88 14.82 27.64
N ASP A 272 2.75 13.86 27.39
CA ASP A 272 4.15 14.12 27.00
C ASP A 272 4.51 13.70 25.56
N GLY A 273 3.50 13.36 24.76
CA GLY A 273 3.63 12.80 23.42
C GLY A 273 3.54 11.28 23.46
N VAL A 274 3.29 10.65 22.31
CA VAL A 274 3.23 9.18 22.27
C VAL A 274 4.65 8.59 22.30
N GLU A 275 4.92 7.72 23.26
CA GLU A 275 6.17 6.99 23.39
C GLU A 275 6.05 5.54 22.89
N TYR A 276 7.17 4.98 22.41
CA TYR A 276 7.19 3.68 21.74
C TYR A 276 8.36 2.80 22.19
N LEU A 277 8.15 1.49 22.09
CA LEU A 277 9.13 0.45 22.38
C LEU A 277 9.66 -0.19 21.07
N HIS A 278 10.93 -0.58 21.08
CA HIS A 278 11.54 -1.33 19.98
C HIS A 278 10.83 -2.67 19.78
N LYS A 279 10.82 -3.19 18.55
CA LYS A 279 10.33 -4.55 18.26
C LYS A 279 11.04 -5.62 19.11
N ASP A 280 12.32 -5.39 19.37
CA ASP A 280 13.16 -6.30 20.15
C ASP A 280 12.99 -6.12 21.68
N ALA A 281 12.03 -5.30 22.12
CA ALA A 281 11.63 -5.19 23.54
C ALA A 281 10.99 -6.47 24.08
N GLY A 282 10.57 -7.37 23.18
CA GLY A 282 10.04 -8.70 23.53
C GLY A 282 8.51 -8.79 23.60
N VAL A 283 7.80 -7.71 23.25
CA VAL A 283 6.34 -7.70 23.13
C VAL A 283 5.92 -8.58 21.97
N GLN A 284 4.91 -9.42 22.20
CA GLN A 284 4.35 -10.32 21.20
C GLN A 284 2.83 -10.28 21.26
N TYR A 285 2.20 -10.04 20.11
CA TYR A 285 0.76 -9.87 20.00
C TYR A 285 0.15 -10.72 18.90
N ASP A 286 -1.11 -11.10 19.09
CA ASP A 286 -1.94 -11.86 18.15
C ASP A 286 -2.95 -10.88 17.52
N TYR A 287 -2.62 -10.39 16.32
CA TYR A 287 -3.39 -9.33 15.66
C TYR A 287 -4.66 -9.85 14.98
N ASP A 288 -4.69 -11.09 14.50
CA ASP A 288 -5.84 -11.69 13.81
C ASP A 288 -6.74 -12.50 14.76
N GLY A 289 -6.23 -12.88 15.94
CA GLY A 289 -6.94 -13.65 16.97
C GLY A 289 -6.92 -15.16 16.71
N ASN A 290 -5.96 -15.65 15.92
CA ASN A 290 -5.83 -17.07 15.58
C ASN A 290 -5.07 -17.88 16.66
N GLY A 291 -4.49 -17.21 17.65
CA GLY A 291 -3.69 -17.78 18.74
C GLY A 291 -2.17 -17.77 18.52
N GLU A 292 -1.69 -17.32 17.36
CA GLU A 292 -0.28 -17.14 17.03
C GLU A 292 0.15 -15.70 17.35
N LYS A 293 1.15 -15.58 18.23
CA LYS A 293 1.71 -14.28 18.60
C LYS A 293 2.97 -13.99 17.78
N ILE A 294 3.08 -12.76 17.28
CA ILE A 294 4.26 -12.27 16.55
C ILE A 294 4.96 -11.16 17.33
N SER A 295 6.30 -11.12 17.26
CA SER A 295 7.07 -10.05 17.89
C SER A 295 6.78 -8.72 17.19
N THR A 296 6.55 -7.66 17.97
CA THR A 296 6.05 -6.38 17.45
C THR A 296 6.68 -5.19 18.18
N ALA A 297 6.91 -4.09 17.47
CA ALA A 297 7.11 -2.79 18.08
C ALA A 297 5.80 -2.37 18.77
N TRP A 298 5.89 -1.56 19.82
CA TRP A 298 4.74 -1.36 20.69
C TRP A 298 4.66 0.06 21.22
N VAL A 299 3.50 0.42 21.76
CA VAL A 299 3.32 1.66 22.54
C VAL A 299 3.95 1.48 23.93
N ALA A 300 4.49 2.56 24.51
CA ALA A 300 5.01 2.53 25.88
C ALA A 300 3.88 2.38 26.90
N SER A 301 4.20 1.91 28.11
CA SER A 301 3.20 1.57 29.14
C SER A 301 2.44 2.76 29.72
N GLU A 302 2.90 4.00 29.49
CA GLU A 302 2.21 5.21 29.92
C GLU A 302 1.12 5.67 28.93
N ASP A 303 1.11 5.11 27.72
CA ASP A 303 0.22 5.43 26.60
C ASP A 303 -0.69 4.24 26.24
N GLY A 304 -1.43 4.31 25.13
CA GLY A 304 -2.28 3.18 24.73
C GLY A 304 -2.67 3.11 23.26
N LEU A 305 -3.30 2.01 22.88
CA LEU A 305 -3.80 1.76 21.52
C LEU A 305 -5.32 1.85 21.46
N LEU A 306 -5.86 2.38 20.37
CA LEU A 306 -7.29 2.23 20.08
C LEU A 306 -7.62 0.76 19.88
N ALA A 307 -8.67 0.29 20.53
CA ALA A 307 -9.03 -1.11 20.56
C ALA A 307 -10.54 -1.29 20.55
N ASN A 308 -11.01 -2.34 19.85
CA ASN A 308 -12.37 -2.85 19.98
C ASN A 308 -12.31 -4.23 20.67
N GLN A 309 -13.03 -4.41 21.79
CA GLN A 309 -12.95 -5.64 22.56
C GLN A 309 -13.82 -6.75 21.96
N ARG A 310 -13.22 -7.91 21.68
CA ARG A 310 -13.90 -9.11 21.18
C ARG A 310 -14.63 -9.83 22.31
N ALA A 311 -15.58 -10.70 21.95
CA ALA A 311 -16.41 -11.45 22.91
C ALA A 311 -15.61 -12.39 23.84
N ASP A 312 -14.40 -12.79 23.45
CA ASP A 312 -13.49 -13.62 24.24
C ASP A 312 -12.60 -12.83 25.21
N GLY A 313 -12.69 -11.49 25.20
CA GLY A 313 -11.92 -10.58 26.05
C GLY A 313 -10.62 -10.06 25.42
N SER A 314 -10.19 -10.61 24.27
CA SER A 314 -9.09 -10.03 23.47
C SER A 314 -9.52 -8.71 22.81
N VAL A 315 -8.57 -7.95 22.25
CA VAL A 315 -8.88 -6.69 21.58
C VAL A 315 -8.44 -6.72 20.11
N ASN A 316 -9.25 -6.17 19.23
CA ASN A 316 -8.82 -5.84 17.88
C ASN A 316 -8.22 -4.42 17.87
N VAL A 317 -7.01 -4.27 17.37
CA VAL A 317 -6.30 -2.99 17.23
C VAL A 317 -5.99 -2.63 15.78
N VAL A 318 -6.53 -3.41 14.83
CA VAL A 318 -6.34 -3.22 13.38
C VAL A 318 -7.68 -2.86 12.74
N PHE A 319 -7.70 -1.77 11.99
CA PHE A 319 -8.94 -1.24 11.38
C PHE A 319 -8.82 -0.95 9.88
N SER A 320 -7.63 -1.04 9.30
CA SER A 320 -7.41 -1.01 7.84
C SER A 320 -8.21 -2.12 7.14
N THR A 321 -8.77 -1.82 5.97
CA THR A 321 -9.62 -2.73 5.19
C THR A 321 -8.97 -3.22 3.89
N GLN A 322 -7.82 -2.64 3.52
CA GLN A 322 -7.12 -2.96 2.28
C GLN A 322 -5.62 -2.64 2.39
N ALA A 323 -4.81 -3.30 1.57
CA ALA A 323 -3.39 -3.02 1.47
C ALA A 323 -3.11 -1.54 1.14
N GLY A 324 -2.19 -0.92 1.89
CA GLY A 324 -1.79 0.47 1.73
C GLY A 324 -2.74 1.50 2.37
N GLU A 325 -3.79 1.05 3.06
CA GLU A 325 -4.63 1.86 3.92
C GLU A 325 -4.07 1.89 5.36
N THR A 326 -4.20 3.03 6.02
CA THR A 326 -3.90 3.21 7.46
C THR A 326 -5.12 2.87 8.32
N ASP A 327 -4.94 2.58 9.61
CA ASP A 327 -6.12 2.30 10.45
C ASP A 327 -6.99 3.53 10.66
N LEU A 328 -6.43 4.75 10.63
CA LEU A 328 -7.24 5.96 10.71
C LEU A 328 -8.19 6.08 9.50
N GLN A 329 -7.72 5.70 8.31
CA GLN A 329 -8.52 5.65 7.09
C GLN A 329 -9.56 4.52 7.14
N GLY A 330 -9.17 3.32 7.57
CA GLY A 330 -10.08 2.19 7.70
C GLY A 330 -11.17 2.43 8.76
N LEU A 331 -10.80 3.04 9.89
CA LEU A 331 -11.73 3.46 10.95
C LEU A 331 -12.75 4.47 10.39
N ALA A 332 -12.30 5.47 9.62
CA ALA A 332 -13.20 6.42 8.98
C ALA A 332 -14.13 5.74 7.97
N LYS A 333 -13.60 4.83 7.15
CA LYS A 333 -14.36 4.14 6.10
C LYS A 333 -15.48 3.26 6.67
N VAL A 334 -15.24 2.60 7.80
CA VAL A 334 -16.18 1.61 8.36
C VAL A 334 -17.06 2.18 9.46
N TYR A 335 -16.51 3.06 10.31
CA TYR A 335 -17.14 3.45 11.57
C TYR A 335 -17.62 4.90 11.61
N ASP A 336 -17.21 5.79 10.71
CA ASP A 336 -17.82 7.12 10.54
C ASP A 336 -19.06 7.04 9.65
N ILE A 337 -20.16 6.54 10.23
CA ILE A 337 -21.41 6.32 9.50
C ILE A 337 -21.99 7.62 8.98
N ASN A 338 -21.74 8.72 9.69
CA ASN A 338 -22.33 10.01 9.39
C ASN A 338 -21.45 10.88 8.45
N HIS A 339 -20.23 10.42 8.18
CA HIS A 339 -19.23 11.00 7.27
C HIS A 339 -18.82 12.43 7.63
N ASP A 340 -18.75 12.76 8.92
CA ASP A 340 -18.30 14.08 9.39
C ASP A 340 -16.78 14.14 9.69
N ASN A 341 -16.05 13.05 9.44
CA ASN A 341 -14.64 12.82 9.75
C ASN A 341 -14.33 12.90 11.25
N VAL A 342 -15.33 12.61 12.08
CA VAL A 342 -15.20 12.57 13.53
C VAL A 342 -15.80 11.26 14.01
N PHE A 343 -14.99 10.42 14.66
CA PHE A 343 -15.51 9.23 15.31
C PHE A 343 -16.04 9.61 16.70
N ASP A 344 -17.37 9.69 16.84
CA ASP A 344 -18.04 10.12 18.07
C ASP A 344 -19.36 9.37 18.36
N ALA A 345 -20.07 9.76 19.42
CA ALA A 345 -21.32 9.11 19.83
C ALA A 345 -22.46 9.15 18.80
N LYS A 346 -22.32 9.86 17.67
CA LYS A 346 -23.24 9.79 16.53
C LYS A 346 -23.02 8.53 15.69
N ASP A 347 -21.92 7.84 15.88
CA ASP A 347 -21.56 6.63 15.16
C ASP A 347 -21.95 5.38 15.95
N ALA A 348 -22.66 4.47 15.28
CA ALA A 348 -23.32 3.33 15.93
C ALA A 348 -22.35 2.35 16.65
N GLY A 349 -21.06 2.40 16.33
CA GLY A 349 -20.01 1.57 16.94
C GLY A 349 -19.14 2.27 17.98
N PHE A 350 -19.31 3.58 18.27
CA PHE A 350 -18.40 4.33 19.14
C PHE A 350 -18.25 3.73 20.56
N ASN A 351 -19.33 3.17 21.10
CA ASN A 351 -19.32 2.60 22.45
C ASN A 351 -18.63 1.23 22.56
N ASP A 352 -18.32 0.60 21.43
CA ASP A 352 -17.64 -0.70 21.39
C ASP A 352 -16.10 -0.53 21.50
N PHE A 353 -15.63 0.70 21.39
CA PHE A 353 -14.21 1.03 21.40
C PHE A 353 -13.74 1.50 22.79
N GLY A 354 -12.46 1.27 23.02
CA GLY A 354 -11.72 1.73 24.16
C GLY A 354 -10.27 1.97 23.81
N VAL A 355 -9.49 2.34 24.82
CA VAL A 355 -8.03 2.36 24.70
C VAL A 355 -7.47 1.17 25.49
N TRP A 356 -6.46 0.50 24.97
CA TRP A 356 -5.72 -0.51 25.71
C TRP A 356 -4.37 0.09 26.13
N GLN A 357 -4.19 0.25 27.44
CA GLN A 357 -2.92 0.65 28.05
C GLN A 357 -2.27 -0.60 28.63
N ASP A 358 -1.38 -1.20 27.85
CA ASP A 358 -0.59 -2.38 28.23
C ASP A 358 0.49 -1.97 29.24
N ALA A 359 0.19 -2.12 30.53
CA ALA A 359 0.93 -1.47 31.60
C ALA A 359 2.27 -2.16 31.89
N ASP A 360 2.40 -3.45 31.56
CA ASP A 360 3.63 -4.21 31.70
C ASP A 360 4.27 -4.64 30.36
N SER A 361 3.64 -4.26 29.24
CA SER A 361 4.13 -4.46 27.88
C SER A 361 4.27 -5.94 27.53
N ASP A 362 3.34 -6.78 27.98
CA ASP A 362 3.36 -8.22 27.74
C ASP A 362 2.48 -8.68 26.57
N GLY A 363 1.71 -7.76 25.96
CA GLY A 363 0.81 -8.03 24.85
C GLY A 363 -0.39 -8.92 25.24
N ILE A 364 -0.82 -8.89 26.50
CA ILE A 364 -2.02 -9.57 27.01
C ILE A 364 -2.92 -8.52 27.65
N VAL A 365 -4.22 -8.60 27.37
CA VAL A 365 -5.19 -7.67 27.99
C VAL A 365 -5.43 -8.10 29.44
N ASP A 366 -4.84 -7.39 30.38
CA ASP A 366 -5.02 -7.65 31.81
C ASP A 366 -6.19 -6.85 32.41
N VAL A 367 -6.62 -7.28 33.61
CA VAL A 367 -7.74 -6.64 34.30
C VAL A 367 -7.40 -5.18 34.62
N GLY A 368 -8.12 -4.27 33.95
CA GLY A 368 -8.02 -2.82 34.16
C GLY A 368 -7.19 -2.07 33.11
N GLU A 369 -6.57 -2.78 32.16
CA GLU A 369 -5.77 -2.16 31.09
C GLU A 369 -6.62 -1.62 29.93
N PHE A 370 -7.72 -2.31 29.63
CA PHE A 370 -8.73 -1.83 28.70
C PHE A 370 -9.81 -1.05 29.45
N LEU A 371 -10.06 0.19 29.02
CA LEU A 371 -11.21 0.99 29.42
C LEU A 371 -11.87 1.56 28.17
N THR A 372 -13.20 1.58 28.17
CA THR A 372 -13.98 2.17 27.07
C THR A 372 -13.61 3.64 26.86
N LEU A 373 -13.84 4.17 25.66
CA LEU A 373 -13.60 5.60 25.37
C LEU A 373 -14.39 6.47 26.37
N ALA A 374 -15.64 6.08 26.65
CA ALA A 374 -16.50 6.76 27.61
C ALA A 374 -15.95 6.73 29.05
N ASP A 375 -15.44 5.58 29.51
CA ASP A 375 -14.87 5.45 30.86
C ASP A 375 -13.55 6.22 31.03
N ARG A 376 -12.78 6.42 29.94
CA ARG A 376 -11.65 7.35 29.90
C ARG A 376 -12.06 8.81 29.75
N GLY A 377 -13.34 9.08 29.52
CA GLY A 377 -13.85 10.43 29.31
C GLY A 377 -13.51 11.01 27.94
N ILE A 378 -13.19 10.18 26.94
CA ILE A 378 -12.99 10.57 25.55
C ILE A 378 -14.37 10.61 24.85
N VAL A 379 -14.66 11.72 24.17
CA VAL A 379 -15.96 11.93 23.50
C VAL A 379 -15.89 11.91 21.99
N SER A 380 -14.70 12.14 21.41
CA SER A 380 -14.52 12.08 19.97
C SER A 380 -13.05 11.91 19.58
N LEU A 381 -12.79 11.28 18.44
CA LEU A 381 -11.49 11.21 17.77
C LEU A 381 -11.62 11.87 16.38
N SER A 382 -10.71 12.79 16.04
CA SER A 382 -10.62 13.32 14.68
C SER A 382 -10.07 12.24 13.75
N LEU A 383 -10.75 12.02 12.62
CA LEU A 383 -10.29 11.10 11.57
C LEU A 383 -9.44 11.83 10.51
N THR A 384 -9.12 13.10 10.75
CA THR A 384 -8.20 13.89 9.93
C THR A 384 -6.82 13.93 10.59
N SER A 385 -5.81 13.45 9.86
CA SER A 385 -4.39 13.51 10.23
C SER A 385 -3.71 14.72 9.57
N ASP A 386 -2.63 15.21 10.18
CA ASP A 386 -1.77 16.25 9.58
C ASP A 386 -0.91 15.74 8.41
N GLY A 387 -0.82 14.41 8.23
CA GLY A 387 -0.09 13.74 7.16
C GLY A 387 1.44 13.92 7.25
N VAL A 388 1.97 14.36 8.40
CA VAL A 388 3.40 14.58 8.58
C VAL A 388 4.09 13.27 8.95
N MET A 389 4.60 12.59 7.92
CA MET A 389 5.27 11.31 8.11
C MET A 389 6.63 11.45 8.77
N HIS A 390 6.90 10.65 9.79
CA HIS A 390 8.21 10.53 10.41
C HIS A 390 8.37 9.15 11.07
N THR A 391 9.56 8.84 11.57
CA THR A 391 9.82 7.57 12.25
C THR A 391 10.22 7.78 13.70
N ALA A 392 9.89 6.79 14.53
CA ALA A 392 10.38 6.68 15.89
C ALA A 392 11.12 5.35 16.07
N VAL A 393 11.91 5.25 17.15
CA VAL A 393 12.51 3.99 17.61
C VAL A 393 13.36 3.34 16.51
N ASP A 394 14.30 4.12 15.95
CA ASP A 394 15.19 3.72 14.85
C ASP A 394 14.45 3.13 13.61
N GLY A 395 13.19 3.52 13.38
CA GLY A 395 12.36 3.06 12.26
C GLY A 395 11.51 1.82 12.54
N ASP A 396 11.45 1.35 13.79
CA ASP A 396 10.50 0.34 14.28
C ASP A 396 9.07 0.84 14.21
N VAL A 397 8.86 2.13 14.43
CA VAL A 397 7.55 2.77 14.30
C VAL A 397 7.62 3.81 13.19
N LEU A 398 6.71 3.70 12.21
CA LEU A 398 6.44 4.75 11.23
C LEU A 398 5.17 5.47 11.67
N ILE A 399 5.20 6.79 11.73
CA ILE A 399 4.06 7.62 12.04
C ILE A 399 3.58 8.23 10.71
N TYR A 400 2.34 7.95 10.31
CA TYR A 400 1.72 8.51 9.10
C TYR A 400 1.27 9.96 9.31
N GLY A 401 0.91 10.30 10.54
CA GLY A 401 0.69 11.66 11.00
C GLY A 401 -0.08 11.71 12.31
N GLN A 402 -0.25 12.92 12.83
CA GLN A 402 -0.87 13.19 14.12
C GLN A 402 -2.33 13.63 13.95
N THR A 403 -3.18 13.16 14.86
CA THR A 403 -4.58 13.58 15.02
C THR A 403 -4.86 13.96 16.48
N THR A 404 -6.09 14.36 16.78
CA THR A 404 -6.51 14.80 18.11
C THR A 404 -7.78 14.09 18.57
N TYR A 405 -7.86 13.83 19.87
CA TYR A 405 -9.08 13.38 20.53
C TYR A 405 -9.56 14.43 21.52
N THR A 406 -10.87 14.47 21.78
CA THR A 406 -11.49 15.44 22.70
C THR A 406 -12.02 14.73 23.93
N MET A 407 -11.76 15.33 25.10
CA MET A 407 -12.24 14.87 26.40
C MET A 407 -13.59 15.49 26.77
N THR A 408 -14.29 14.87 27.73
CA THR A 408 -15.58 15.35 28.28
C THR A 408 -15.51 16.75 28.88
N ASP A 409 -14.33 17.19 29.34
CA ASP A 409 -14.10 18.53 29.88
C ASP A 409 -13.77 19.58 28.79
N GLY A 410 -13.71 19.15 27.53
CA GLY A 410 -13.40 19.96 26.36
C GLY A 410 -11.91 20.17 26.10
N SER A 411 -11.02 19.57 26.91
CA SER A 411 -9.59 19.50 26.59
C SER A 411 -9.34 18.52 25.43
N THR A 412 -8.19 18.67 24.77
CA THR A 412 -7.78 17.82 23.65
C THR A 412 -6.48 17.10 23.99
N GLY A 413 -6.37 15.84 23.58
CA GLY A 413 -5.13 15.07 23.61
C GLY A 413 -4.67 14.69 22.20
N ILE A 414 -3.48 14.10 22.13
CA ILE A 414 -2.82 13.70 20.89
C ILE A 414 -3.07 12.22 20.62
N ALA A 415 -3.35 11.88 19.37
CA ALA A 415 -3.27 10.50 18.89
C ALA A 415 -2.46 10.45 17.60
N GLU A 416 -1.86 9.33 17.30
CA GLU A 416 -1.00 9.14 16.14
C GLU A 416 -1.44 7.92 15.33
N ASP A 417 -1.50 8.09 14.02
CA ASP A 417 -1.73 7.01 13.07
C ASP A 417 -0.37 6.39 12.73
N VAL A 418 -0.15 5.16 13.17
CA VAL A 418 1.19 4.55 13.19
C VAL A 418 1.25 3.20 12.51
N ALA A 419 2.47 2.74 12.24
CA ALA A 419 2.77 1.43 11.72
C ALA A 419 3.93 0.79 12.48
N PHE A 420 3.60 -0.23 13.28
CA PHE A 420 4.53 -1.02 14.07
C PHE A 420 5.18 -2.10 13.24
N ALA A 421 6.52 -2.14 13.26
CA ALA A 421 7.26 -3.25 12.69
C ALA A 421 6.98 -4.55 13.46
N VAL A 422 6.71 -5.64 12.73
CA VAL A 422 6.58 -6.99 13.29
C VAL A 422 7.64 -7.94 12.74
N GLU A 423 7.80 -9.10 13.37
CA GLU A 423 8.61 -10.20 12.87
C GLU A 423 7.93 -10.81 11.63
N SER A 424 8.67 -10.87 10.52
CA SER A 424 8.18 -11.43 9.26
C SER A 424 8.03 -12.95 9.39
N VAL A 425 6.79 -13.45 9.40
CA VAL A 425 6.53 -14.87 9.17
C VAL A 425 6.56 -15.09 7.65
N MET A 426 7.64 -15.67 7.14
CA MET A 426 7.68 -16.07 5.73
C MET A 426 6.82 -17.32 5.52
N THR A 427 5.58 -17.13 5.10
CA THR A 427 4.87 -17.97 4.13
C THR A 427 4.09 -17.05 3.19
N ASP A 428 4.04 -17.44 1.92
CA ASP A 428 3.60 -16.65 0.77
C ASP A 428 2.16 -16.11 0.86
N GLY A 429 2.01 -14.79 0.68
CA GLY A 429 0.73 -14.13 0.37
C GLY A 429 0.08 -13.33 1.51
N ASN A 430 0.82 -12.36 2.07
CA ASN A 430 0.48 -11.34 3.08
C ASN A 430 -0.19 -11.73 4.42
N GLY A 431 -0.93 -12.84 4.54
CA GLY A 431 -1.55 -13.25 5.81
C GLY A 431 -2.43 -12.17 6.46
N VAL A 432 -2.94 -11.24 5.65
CA VAL A 432 -3.83 -10.15 6.03
C VAL A 432 -5.13 -10.37 5.26
N GLN A 433 -6.25 -10.25 5.94
CA GLN A 433 -7.55 -10.28 5.30
C GLN A 433 -7.68 -9.15 4.26
N ASP A 434 -7.72 -9.47 2.97
CA ASP A 434 -7.92 -8.46 1.92
C ASP A 434 -9.41 -8.34 1.52
N ILE A 435 -9.95 -7.11 1.55
CA ILE A 435 -11.33 -6.79 1.11
C ILE A 435 -11.31 -6.14 -0.27
N TYR A 436 -11.77 -6.87 -1.30
CA TYR A 436 -11.84 -6.38 -2.68
C TYR A 436 -13.23 -5.79 -2.98
N GLN A 437 -13.38 -4.47 -2.88
CA GLN A 437 -14.68 -3.80 -3.05
C GLN A 437 -15.02 -3.50 -4.52
N ILE A 438 -16.21 -3.91 -4.95
CA ILE A 438 -16.75 -3.58 -6.28
C ILE A 438 -17.59 -2.30 -6.20
N ALA A 439 -17.06 -1.19 -6.71
CA ALA A 439 -17.73 0.11 -6.61
C ALA A 439 -18.92 0.29 -7.58
N SER A 440 -18.90 -0.36 -8.75
CA SER A 440 -19.91 -0.19 -9.81
C SER A 440 -19.84 -1.30 -10.86
N ILE A 441 -20.97 -1.73 -11.41
CA ILE A 441 -21.03 -2.64 -12.57
C ILE A 441 -20.64 -1.98 -13.91
N ALA A 442 -20.48 -0.64 -13.93
CA ALA A 442 -20.07 0.12 -15.12
C ALA A 442 -18.54 0.21 -15.26
N ASP A 443 -17.83 -0.02 -14.16
CA ASP A 443 -16.38 -0.18 -14.14
C ASP A 443 -16.11 -1.66 -14.39
N GLY A 444 -15.37 -2.00 -15.44
CA GLY A 444 -15.20 -3.40 -15.87
C GLY A 444 -14.69 -4.33 -14.76
N ALA A 445 -14.76 -5.65 -15.00
CA ALA A 445 -14.40 -6.66 -14.01
C ALA A 445 -13.00 -6.44 -13.41
N LEU A 446 -12.92 -6.51 -12.08
CA LEU A 446 -11.68 -6.35 -11.32
C LEU A 446 -10.76 -7.56 -11.52
N ALA A 447 -9.54 -7.33 -11.99
CA ALA A 447 -8.51 -8.36 -12.06
C ALA A 447 -7.79 -8.46 -10.70
N ILE A 448 -7.97 -9.59 -10.01
CA ILE A 448 -7.41 -9.85 -8.69
C ILE A 448 -6.35 -10.95 -8.83
N ASP A 449 -5.13 -10.69 -8.40
CA ASP A 449 -4.03 -11.66 -8.40
C ASP A 449 -3.74 -12.06 -6.94
N GLY A 450 -3.66 -13.37 -6.67
CA GLY A 450 -3.26 -13.89 -5.34
C GLY A 450 -4.36 -14.09 -4.29
N PHE A 451 -5.64 -14.11 -4.66
CA PHE A 451 -6.77 -14.34 -3.73
C PHE A 451 -6.70 -15.68 -2.98
N ASN A 452 -6.78 -15.68 -1.64
CA ASN A 452 -6.76 -16.89 -0.81
C ASN A 452 -7.83 -16.89 0.30
N ILE A 453 -8.77 -17.83 0.20
CA ILE A 453 -9.87 -17.97 1.16
C ILE A 453 -9.42 -18.44 2.55
N ASN A 454 -8.27 -19.11 2.65
CA ASN A 454 -7.74 -19.57 3.93
C ASN A 454 -7.13 -18.42 4.75
N ASP A 455 -6.86 -17.29 4.10
CA ASP A 455 -6.29 -16.08 4.71
C ASP A 455 -7.38 -15.06 5.09
N GLY A 456 -8.65 -15.36 4.78
CA GLY A 456 -9.82 -14.56 5.14
C GLY A 456 -10.28 -13.56 4.06
N ASP A 457 -9.66 -13.58 2.89
CA ASP A 457 -9.97 -12.69 1.77
C ASP A 457 -11.43 -12.75 1.34
N HIS A 458 -12.02 -11.58 1.05
CA HIS A 458 -13.39 -11.49 0.58
C HIS A 458 -13.61 -10.38 -0.43
N VAL A 459 -14.58 -10.59 -1.32
CA VAL A 459 -14.99 -9.61 -2.34
C VAL A 459 -16.28 -8.94 -1.87
N ASP A 460 -16.24 -7.64 -1.62
CA ASP A 460 -17.38 -6.87 -1.15
C ASP A 460 -18.21 -6.32 -2.33
N LEU A 461 -19.48 -6.76 -2.39
CA LEU A 461 -20.44 -6.37 -3.42
C LEU A 461 -21.45 -5.32 -2.93
N SER A 462 -21.31 -4.83 -1.69
CA SER A 462 -22.28 -3.97 -1.01
C SER A 462 -22.62 -2.68 -1.79
N ALA A 463 -21.67 -2.12 -2.53
CA ALA A 463 -21.87 -0.89 -3.31
C ALA A 463 -22.67 -1.09 -4.61
N ILE A 464 -22.76 -2.32 -5.13
CA ILE A 464 -23.54 -2.65 -6.34
C ILE A 464 -24.83 -3.41 -6.05
N LEU A 465 -25.02 -3.88 -4.82
CA LEU A 465 -26.22 -4.57 -4.37
C LEU A 465 -27.06 -3.63 -3.50
N ASN A 466 -28.15 -3.11 -4.07
CA ASN A 466 -29.12 -2.30 -3.31
C ASN A 466 -29.99 -3.23 -2.46
N PRO A 467 -30.26 -2.95 -1.17
CA PRO A 467 -31.10 -3.78 -0.30
C PRO A 467 -32.56 -3.97 -0.78
N ALA A 468 -32.98 -3.26 -1.84
CA ALA A 468 -34.30 -3.41 -2.46
C ALA A 468 -34.32 -4.29 -3.74
N ASP A 469 -33.16 -4.73 -4.23
CA ASP A 469 -33.05 -5.52 -5.46
C ASP A 469 -32.84 -7.01 -5.16
N SER A 470 -33.61 -7.89 -5.81
CA SER A 470 -33.43 -9.33 -5.69
C SER A 470 -32.18 -9.78 -6.45
N VAL A 471 -31.17 -10.27 -5.73
CA VAL A 471 -29.89 -10.71 -6.30
C VAL A 471 -29.88 -12.24 -6.41
N ARG A 472 -29.56 -12.76 -7.59
CA ARG A 472 -29.11 -14.15 -7.76
C ARG A 472 -27.61 -14.13 -8.07
N SER A 473 -26.78 -14.51 -7.11
CA SER A 473 -25.35 -14.72 -7.32
C SER A 473 -25.12 -16.13 -7.89
N VAL A 474 -24.44 -16.23 -9.04
CA VAL A 474 -23.98 -17.51 -9.60
C VAL A 474 -22.48 -17.40 -9.80
N ILE A 475 -21.72 -18.07 -8.93
CA ILE A 475 -20.26 -18.17 -9.07
C ILE A 475 -19.97 -19.28 -10.09
N SER A 476 -19.33 -18.93 -11.21
CA SER A 476 -19.02 -19.87 -12.29
C SER A 476 -17.51 -20.06 -12.38
N ILE A 477 -17.05 -21.28 -12.09
CA ILE A 477 -15.65 -21.68 -12.19
C ILE A 477 -15.46 -22.41 -13.52
N ASP A 478 -14.53 -21.95 -14.35
CA ASP A 478 -14.14 -22.69 -15.57
C ASP A 478 -13.49 -24.02 -15.16
N GLN A 479 -14.14 -25.13 -15.51
CA GLN A 479 -13.76 -26.47 -15.07
C GLN A 479 -12.62 -27.08 -15.90
N ASP A 480 -12.13 -26.37 -16.92
CA ASP A 480 -11.42 -27.04 -18.00
C ASP A 480 -9.90 -26.94 -17.83
N GLY A 481 -9.36 -25.93 -17.15
CA GLY A 481 -7.96 -25.87 -16.73
C GLY A 481 -6.91 -26.01 -17.86
N VAL A 482 -7.25 -25.70 -19.12
CA VAL A 482 -6.31 -25.92 -20.25
C VAL A 482 -5.70 -24.62 -20.82
N THR A 483 -6.23 -23.43 -20.55
CA THR A 483 -5.60 -22.18 -21.02
C THR A 483 -5.97 -21.02 -20.09
N ASP A 484 -4.97 -20.42 -19.44
CA ASP A 484 -5.02 -19.31 -18.48
C ASP A 484 -5.87 -19.58 -17.22
N SER A 485 -5.20 -19.93 -16.11
CA SER A 485 -5.84 -20.28 -14.84
C SER A 485 -6.42 -19.05 -14.15
N HIS A 486 -7.68 -18.73 -14.47
CA HIS A 486 -8.46 -17.71 -13.78
C HIS A 486 -9.89 -18.16 -13.46
N SER A 487 -10.46 -17.70 -12.35
CA SER A 487 -11.88 -17.88 -11.97
C SER A 487 -12.63 -16.56 -12.10
N THR A 488 -13.93 -16.57 -12.42
CA THR A 488 -14.72 -15.33 -12.55
C THR A 488 -15.87 -15.28 -11.57
N ILE A 489 -16.17 -14.08 -11.08
CA ILE A 489 -17.31 -13.79 -10.22
C ILE A 489 -18.34 -13.02 -11.03
N THR A 490 -19.57 -13.54 -11.09
CA THR A 490 -20.68 -12.99 -11.87
C THR A 490 -21.89 -12.73 -10.96
N VAL A 491 -22.52 -11.57 -11.13
CA VAL A 491 -23.68 -11.13 -10.35
C VAL A 491 -24.86 -10.89 -11.30
N ASN A 492 -26.03 -11.48 -11.01
CA ASN A 492 -27.25 -11.20 -11.77
C ASN A 492 -28.03 -10.05 -11.11
N ILE A 493 -28.17 -8.93 -11.82
CA ILE A 493 -28.95 -7.76 -11.39
C ILE A 493 -30.07 -7.50 -12.39
N GLY A 494 -31.32 -7.62 -11.94
CA GLY A 494 -32.49 -7.37 -12.80
C GLY A 494 -32.63 -8.34 -13.99
N GLY A 495 -32.10 -9.56 -13.88
CA GLY A 495 -32.15 -10.58 -14.93
C GLY A 495 -30.98 -10.53 -15.93
N VAL A 496 -29.99 -9.67 -15.71
CA VAL A 496 -28.77 -9.55 -16.54
C VAL A 496 -27.55 -9.94 -15.71
N ASP A 497 -26.71 -10.82 -16.26
CA ASP A 497 -25.45 -11.25 -15.65
C ASP A 497 -24.34 -10.23 -15.92
N TYR A 498 -23.66 -9.79 -14.86
CA TYR A 498 -22.49 -8.90 -14.91
C TYR A 498 -21.29 -9.62 -14.33
N GLU A 499 -20.19 -9.73 -15.08
CA GLU A 499 -18.91 -10.16 -14.54
C GLU A 499 -18.30 -8.99 -13.75
N VAL A 500 -18.01 -9.22 -12.48
CA VAL A 500 -17.55 -8.18 -11.55
C VAL A 500 -16.11 -8.38 -11.10
N ALA A 501 -15.58 -9.61 -11.17
CA ALA A 501 -14.18 -9.88 -10.87
C ALA A 501 -13.64 -11.11 -11.62
N THR A 502 -12.33 -11.11 -11.87
CA THR A 502 -11.54 -12.20 -12.44
C THR A 502 -10.34 -12.47 -11.53
N LEU A 503 -10.25 -13.67 -10.97
CA LEU A 503 -9.22 -14.11 -10.02
C LEU A 503 -8.12 -14.88 -10.75
N TYR A 504 -6.86 -14.47 -10.63
CA TYR A 504 -5.68 -15.08 -11.24
C TYR A 504 -4.79 -15.74 -10.15
N GLY A 505 -4.26 -16.94 -10.40
CA GLY A 505 -3.33 -17.58 -9.45
C GLY A 505 -3.06 -19.08 -9.64
N LYS A 506 -1.91 -19.54 -9.12
CA LYS A 506 -1.39 -20.94 -9.23
C LYS A 506 -2.06 -21.92 -8.25
N GLU A 507 -2.68 -21.43 -7.19
CA GLU A 507 -3.29 -22.25 -6.12
C GLU A 507 -4.79 -22.53 -6.30
N ILE A 508 -5.37 -22.09 -7.42
CA ILE A 508 -6.76 -22.41 -7.81
C ILE A 508 -6.89 -23.90 -8.27
N GLY A 509 -5.80 -24.66 -8.29
CA GLY A 509 -5.78 -26.14 -8.37
C GLY A 509 -4.38 -26.66 -8.03
N VAL A 510 -4.15 -27.71 -7.23
CA VAL A 510 -4.55 -29.13 -7.40
C VAL A 510 -4.05 -29.97 -6.18
N PRO A 511 -4.41 -31.27 -5.95
CA PRO A 511 -5.62 -32.05 -6.27
C PRO A 511 -6.08 -33.02 -5.14
N ASP A 512 -7.26 -32.83 -4.51
CA ASP A 512 -8.20 -33.92 -4.12
C ASP A 512 -9.53 -33.36 -3.60
N ALA A 513 -10.36 -32.75 -4.45
CA ALA A 513 -11.73 -32.35 -4.10
C ALA A 513 -12.79 -32.94 -5.05
N LEU A 514 -12.43 -33.95 -5.84
CA LEU A 514 -13.37 -34.76 -6.62
C LEU A 514 -13.55 -36.15 -5.99
N GLY A 515 -14.08 -36.15 -4.77
CA GLY A 515 -14.60 -37.34 -4.10
C GLY A 515 -16.08 -37.57 -4.42
N VAL A 516 -16.36 -38.11 -5.60
CA VAL A 516 -17.58 -38.84 -6.05
C VAL A 516 -18.85 -38.77 -5.14
N HIS A 517 -19.87 -37.97 -5.51
CA HIS A 517 -21.28 -38.37 -5.73
C HIS A 517 -22.17 -37.17 -6.15
N ALA A 518 -23.40 -37.48 -6.63
CA ALA A 518 -24.29 -36.59 -7.38
C ALA A 518 -24.80 -35.37 -6.59
N GLY A 519 -24.49 -34.17 -7.09
CA GLY A 519 -24.83 -32.88 -6.49
C GLY A 519 -23.56 -32.17 -6.06
N GLY A 520 -22.95 -31.41 -6.97
CA GLY A 520 -21.67 -30.75 -6.75
C GLY A 520 -21.71 -29.73 -5.60
N SER A 521 -20.70 -29.78 -4.74
CA SER A 521 -20.23 -28.75 -3.81
C SER A 521 -18.78 -29.14 -3.44
N ALA A 522 -17.84 -28.24 -3.14
CA ALA A 522 -18.03 -27.04 -2.34
C ALA A 522 -17.05 -25.89 -2.69
N LEU A 523 -17.59 -24.67 -2.70
CA LEU A 523 -16.88 -23.40 -2.55
C LEU A 523 -16.79 -23.06 -1.03
N SER A 524 -16.81 -24.09 -0.17
CA SER A 524 -17.46 -24.14 1.16
C SER A 524 -17.17 -22.91 2.01
N ASP A 525 -18.01 -21.88 1.98
CA ASP A 525 -19.46 -21.97 1.84
C ASP A 525 -20.00 -21.02 0.78
N ALA A 526 -19.44 -21.07 -0.41
CA ALA A 526 -19.66 -20.10 -1.47
C ALA A 526 -19.40 -18.62 -1.15
N LEU A 527 -19.35 -18.18 0.12
CA LEU A 527 -19.07 -16.82 0.65
C LEU A 527 -19.48 -16.67 2.15
N HIS A 528 -19.05 -17.51 3.10
CA HIS A 528 -19.26 -17.14 4.53
C HIS A 528 -18.34 -15.96 4.89
N GLY A 529 -18.89 -14.75 4.81
CA GLY A 529 -18.19 -13.48 5.00
C GLY A 529 -18.72 -12.33 4.13
N ALA A 530 -19.57 -12.58 3.14
CA ALA A 530 -20.33 -11.48 2.57
C ALA A 530 -21.36 -11.00 3.61
N SER A 531 -21.41 -9.70 3.88
CA SER A 531 -22.47 -9.09 4.69
C SER A 531 -23.81 -9.26 3.97
N TRP A 532 -24.56 -10.30 4.33
CA TRP A 532 -25.95 -10.46 3.95
C TRP A 532 -26.75 -10.57 5.24
N THR A 533 -27.58 -9.57 5.51
CA THR A 533 -28.60 -9.71 6.55
C THR A 533 -29.52 -10.87 6.17
N ASP A 534 -29.48 -11.94 6.97
CA ASP A 534 -30.26 -13.17 6.87
C ASP A 534 -31.76 -12.92 6.74
N VAL A 535 -32.21 -12.80 5.49
CA VAL A 535 -33.60 -12.61 5.10
C VAL A 535 -33.86 -13.42 3.83
N VAL A 536 -34.72 -14.43 3.92
CA VAL A 536 -35.25 -15.11 2.74
C VAL A 536 -36.49 -14.36 2.27
N ASP A 537 -36.42 -13.64 1.15
CA ASP A 537 -37.56 -12.92 0.57
C ASP A 537 -38.28 -13.75 -0.52
N ILE A 538 -39.57 -14.03 -0.31
CA ILE A 538 -40.44 -14.72 -1.25
C ILE A 538 -41.31 -13.68 -1.96
N SER A 539 -40.92 -13.29 -3.18
CA SER A 539 -41.73 -12.42 -4.02
C SER A 539 -42.77 -13.21 -4.83
N SER A 540 -44.02 -12.76 -4.80
CA SER A 540 -45.14 -13.28 -5.59
C SER A 540 -45.87 -12.10 -6.25
N ASP A 541 -46.28 -12.25 -7.52
CA ASP A 541 -47.05 -11.21 -8.24
C ASP A 541 -48.43 -10.92 -7.60
N HIS A 542 -48.85 -11.70 -6.60
CA HIS A 542 -50.13 -11.61 -5.92
C HIS A 542 -49.93 -11.81 -4.39
N GLY A 543 -50.38 -10.84 -3.58
CA GLY A 543 -50.01 -10.64 -2.16
C GLY A 543 -50.36 -11.74 -1.13
N GLY A 544 -50.17 -11.40 0.16
CA GLY A 544 -50.00 -12.29 1.35
C GLY A 544 -51.16 -13.21 1.79
N PRO A 545 -51.04 -13.94 2.94
CA PRO A 545 -51.82 -15.15 3.26
C PRO A 545 -53.23 -14.94 3.85
N ALA A 546 -54.18 -15.84 3.54
CA ALA A 546 -55.61 -15.75 3.90
C ALA A 546 -56.08 -16.66 5.05
N SER A 547 -55.34 -17.70 5.45
CA SER A 547 -55.85 -18.55 6.54
C SER A 547 -54.81 -19.44 7.21
N ILE A 548 -54.87 -19.48 8.54
CA ILE A 548 -54.23 -20.48 9.41
C ILE A 548 -55.19 -21.67 9.53
N SER A 549 -54.82 -22.85 9.00
CA SER A 549 -55.47 -24.10 9.40
C SER A 549 -54.64 -24.78 10.48
N ALA A 550 -54.94 -24.46 11.74
CA ALA A 550 -54.50 -25.28 12.87
C ALA A 550 -55.71 -26.05 13.42
N GLU A 551 -55.78 -27.34 13.13
CA GLU A 551 -56.47 -28.27 14.02
C GLU A 551 -55.49 -29.34 14.50
N GLY A 552 -54.99 -29.14 15.71
CA GLY A 552 -54.59 -30.22 16.61
C GLY A 552 -53.17 -30.78 16.50
N GLY A 553 -52.25 -30.21 17.28
CA GLY A 553 -51.25 -30.97 18.06
C GLY A 553 -49.96 -31.41 17.35
N SER A 554 -48.88 -30.69 17.69
CA SER A 554 -47.45 -31.08 17.63
C SER A 554 -46.82 -31.33 16.25
N LEU A 555 -45.86 -30.45 15.90
CA LEU A 555 -44.83 -30.55 14.85
C LEU A 555 -45.33 -30.69 13.41
N THR A 556 -45.66 -29.56 12.78
CA THR A 556 -45.35 -29.16 11.38
C THR A 556 -46.31 -28.03 11.01
N ASN A 557 -45.90 -26.78 11.23
CA ASN A 557 -46.71 -25.67 10.74
C ASN A 557 -46.37 -25.45 9.27
N SER A 558 -47.40 -25.55 8.42
CA SER A 558 -47.34 -25.27 6.99
C SER A 558 -48.13 -23.99 6.70
N TYR A 559 -47.55 -23.06 5.95
CA TYR A 559 -48.06 -21.71 5.73
C TYR A 559 -48.14 -21.42 4.24
N SER A 560 -49.33 -21.10 3.71
CA SER A 560 -49.53 -20.83 2.28
C SER A 560 -50.06 -19.43 2.02
N ASN A 561 -49.75 -18.85 0.86
CA ASN A 561 -50.31 -17.55 0.44
C ASN A 561 -51.77 -17.67 -0.06
N GLU A 562 -52.42 -16.51 -0.29
CA GLU A 562 -53.84 -16.40 -0.71
C GLU A 562 -54.18 -17.08 -2.03
N ALA A 563 -53.23 -17.14 -2.95
CA ALA A 563 -53.42 -17.68 -4.30
C ALA A 563 -53.03 -19.17 -4.42
N GLY A 564 -52.38 -19.75 -3.40
CA GLY A 564 -51.87 -21.13 -3.42
C GLY A 564 -50.55 -21.28 -4.19
N ASP A 565 -49.84 -20.17 -4.40
CA ASP A 565 -48.64 -20.09 -5.23
C ASP A 565 -47.35 -20.40 -4.45
N TRP A 566 -47.40 -20.46 -3.12
CA TRP A 566 -46.33 -21.06 -2.33
C TRP A 566 -46.81 -21.59 -0.97
N THR A 567 -46.04 -22.51 -0.40
CA THR A 567 -46.25 -23.13 0.91
C THR A 567 -44.93 -23.27 1.66
N VAL A 568 -44.83 -22.76 2.89
CA VAL A 568 -43.66 -22.89 3.77
C VAL A 568 -43.98 -23.88 4.88
N GLN A 569 -43.28 -25.00 4.95
CA GLN A 569 -43.41 -26.01 5.99
C GLN A 569 -42.19 -26.00 6.91
N ILE A 570 -42.38 -25.73 8.20
CA ILE A 570 -41.28 -25.78 9.17
C ILE A 570 -40.96 -27.24 9.52
N LYS A 571 -39.72 -27.65 9.28
CA LYS A 571 -39.20 -29.01 9.45
C LYS A 571 -38.48 -29.18 10.79
N SER A 572 -37.75 -28.16 11.25
CA SER A 572 -37.17 -28.07 12.59
C SER A 572 -37.01 -26.62 13.04
N GLY A 573 -36.88 -26.40 14.35
CA GLY A 573 -36.88 -25.06 14.95
C GLY A 573 -38.28 -24.61 15.43
N THR A 574 -38.31 -23.48 16.13
CA THR A 574 -39.52 -22.82 16.64
C THR A 574 -39.66 -21.48 15.94
N ALA A 575 -40.81 -21.23 15.32
CA ALA A 575 -41.06 -20.00 14.57
C ALA A 575 -42.39 -19.35 14.94
N THR A 576 -42.43 -18.03 14.81
CA THR A 576 -43.61 -17.18 15.01
C THR A 576 -43.89 -16.38 13.74
N ILE A 577 -45.14 -16.04 13.49
CA ILE A 577 -45.54 -15.30 12.29
C ILE A 577 -45.97 -13.89 12.68
N ASP A 578 -45.42 -12.91 11.98
CA ASP A 578 -45.89 -11.54 11.93
C ASP A 578 -46.55 -11.28 10.57
N ALA A 579 -47.87 -11.48 10.50
CA ALA A 579 -48.62 -11.32 9.27
C ALA A 579 -48.77 -9.85 8.83
N GLU A 580 -48.58 -8.89 9.73
CA GLU A 580 -48.69 -7.46 9.44
C GLU A 580 -47.44 -6.95 8.72
N ASN A 581 -46.27 -7.40 9.16
CA ASN A 581 -44.98 -7.08 8.53
C ASN A 581 -44.55 -8.08 7.44
N LYS A 582 -45.35 -9.14 7.25
CA LYS A 582 -45.12 -10.22 6.29
C LYS A 582 -43.87 -11.06 6.57
N GLU A 583 -43.73 -11.53 7.80
CA GLU A 583 -42.54 -12.23 8.28
C GLU A 583 -42.85 -13.53 9.04
N ILE A 584 -41.98 -14.52 8.89
CA ILE A 584 -41.86 -15.69 9.76
C ILE A 584 -40.50 -15.58 10.46
N ASN A 585 -40.51 -15.40 11.78
CA ASN A 585 -39.32 -15.23 12.59
C ASN A 585 -39.06 -16.49 13.42
N PHE A 586 -37.88 -17.09 13.27
CA PHE A 586 -37.44 -18.21 14.09
C PHE A 586 -36.88 -17.72 15.42
N THR A 587 -37.27 -18.37 16.50
CA THR A 587 -36.89 -18.01 17.88
C THR A 587 -36.00 -19.07 18.52
N SER A 588 -35.60 -20.10 17.76
CA SER A 588 -34.64 -21.14 18.17
C SER A 588 -33.28 -20.90 17.53
N ASP A 589 -32.26 -21.52 18.11
CA ASP A 589 -30.87 -21.49 17.65
C ASP A 589 -30.74 -21.80 16.15
N HIS A 590 -30.10 -20.88 15.42
CA HIS A 590 -29.96 -20.80 13.98
C HIS A 590 -29.60 -22.14 13.33
N ALA A 591 -28.61 -22.83 13.90
CA ALA A 591 -28.08 -24.10 13.38
C ALA A 591 -29.08 -25.28 13.34
N HIS A 592 -30.29 -25.09 13.89
CA HIS A 592 -31.32 -26.12 13.97
C HIS A 592 -32.63 -25.75 13.27
N ASN A 593 -32.68 -24.62 12.57
CA ASN A 593 -33.88 -24.13 11.90
C ASN A 593 -33.93 -24.66 10.45
N GLU A 594 -34.94 -25.48 10.14
CA GLU A 594 -35.15 -26.00 8.78
C GLU A 594 -36.60 -25.73 8.34
N ALA A 595 -36.77 -25.36 7.07
CA ALA A 595 -38.08 -25.23 6.44
C ALA A 595 -38.06 -25.72 4.99
N ILE A 596 -39.23 -26.00 4.44
CA ILE A 596 -39.42 -26.38 3.05
C ILE A 596 -40.35 -25.37 2.42
N ILE A 597 -39.89 -24.69 1.38
CA ILE A 597 -40.70 -23.79 0.57
C ILE A 597 -41.10 -24.53 -0.69
N THR A 598 -42.39 -24.70 -0.92
CA THR A 598 -42.94 -25.31 -2.14
C THR A 598 -43.62 -24.24 -2.95
N THR A 599 -43.21 -24.07 -4.21
CA THR A 599 -43.74 -23.05 -5.12
C THR A 599 -44.94 -23.57 -5.93
N ALA A 600 -45.61 -22.69 -6.68
CA ALA A 600 -46.86 -22.95 -7.40
C ALA A 600 -46.76 -24.08 -8.42
N ASP A 601 -45.57 -24.29 -8.99
CA ASP A 601 -45.30 -25.36 -9.95
C ASP A 601 -45.06 -26.73 -9.28
N GLY A 602 -45.12 -26.77 -7.94
CA GLY A 602 -44.92 -27.96 -7.11
C GLY A 602 -43.46 -28.24 -6.75
N THR A 603 -42.54 -27.36 -7.11
CA THR A 603 -41.11 -27.51 -6.77
C THR A 603 -40.87 -27.13 -5.33
N SER A 604 -40.34 -28.07 -4.55
CA SER A 604 -39.97 -27.88 -3.14
C SER A 604 -38.47 -27.61 -2.99
N HIS A 605 -38.16 -26.62 -2.16
CA HIS A 605 -36.81 -26.21 -1.79
C HIS A 605 -36.68 -26.33 -0.27
N GLU A 606 -35.77 -27.19 0.18
CA GLU A 606 -35.40 -27.24 1.59
C GLU A 606 -34.41 -26.12 1.89
N ILE A 607 -34.66 -25.39 2.97
CA ILE A 607 -33.81 -24.34 3.51
C ILE A 607 -33.46 -24.69 4.94
N SER A 608 -32.19 -24.51 5.29
CA SER A 608 -31.62 -24.77 6.61
C SER A 608 -30.93 -23.52 7.10
N ASN A 609 -30.70 -23.41 8.41
CA ASN A 609 -29.99 -22.29 9.03
C ASN A 609 -30.68 -20.94 8.76
N VAL A 610 -32.01 -20.90 8.93
CA VAL A 610 -32.83 -19.71 8.63
C VAL A 610 -33.34 -19.06 9.91
N ASP A 611 -33.10 -17.75 10.06
CA ASP A 611 -33.63 -16.96 11.17
C ASP A 611 -34.92 -16.22 10.81
N LYS A 612 -35.08 -15.86 9.53
CA LYS A 612 -36.21 -15.05 9.09
C LYS A 612 -36.62 -15.34 7.64
N ILE A 613 -37.92 -15.50 7.42
CA ILE A 613 -38.53 -15.62 6.09
C ILE A 613 -39.50 -14.45 5.90
N LEU A 614 -39.21 -13.58 4.95
CA LEU A 614 -40.05 -12.48 4.52
C LEU A 614 -40.84 -12.89 3.27
N TRP A 615 -42.05 -12.36 3.13
CA TRP A 615 -42.83 -12.51 1.91
C TRP A 615 -43.38 -11.17 1.46
N HIS A 616 -43.56 -10.98 0.16
CA HIS A 616 -44.07 -9.73 -0.41
C HIS A 616 -45.30 -9.94 -1.28
#